data_AF-A0A941FY03-F1
#
_entry.id   AF-A0A941FY03-F1
#
_cell.length_a   1.000
_cell.length_b   1.000
_cell.length_c   1.000
_cell.angle_alpha   90.00
_cell.angle_beta   90.00
_cell.angle_gamma   90.00
#
_symmetry.space_group_name_H-M   'P 1'
#
loop_
_entity.id
_entity.type
_entity.pdbx_description
1 polymer ?
#
loop_
_entity_poly.entity_id
_entity_poly.type
_entity_poly.pdbx_seq_one_letter_code
_entity_poly.pdbx_strand_id
1 'polypeptide(L)'
;MLLLDKVQKRQALSTDELRLLREAKLVEGRAPNIFVSAQVAAWTDDKARYIRNRGLDDGYYRELIVDYLKRYGQASRQDIDALLLPKLPDVLDATQQGHKIRNLMQAMRREGIIYREGGRSTAIWRLAMGQPLS
;
A
#
# COMPACT_ATOMS: atom_id res chain seq x y z
N MET A 1 -16.13 21.71 -7.80
CA MET A 1 -15.10 21.63 -8.87
C MET A 1 -13.73 22.14 -8.40
N LEU A 2 -13.64 23.24 -7.64
CA LEU A 2 -12.36 23.84 -7.21
C LEU A 2 -11.48 22.97 -6.28
N LEU A 3 -12.06 22.24 -5.32
CA LEU A 3 -11.29 21.47 -4.33
C LEU A 3 -10.64 20.20 -4.90
N LEU A 4 -11.31 19.53 -5.84
CA LEU A 4 -10.75 18.37 -6.53
C LEU A 4 -9.57 18.77 -7.43
N ASP A 5 -9.64 19.96 -8.05
CA ASP A 5 -8.54 20.52 -8.85
C ASP A 5 -7.30 20.83 -7.97
N LYS A 6 -7.50 21.34 -6.74
CA LYS A 6 -6.41 21.50 -5.76
C LYS A 6 -5.74 20.17 -5.41
N VAL A 7 -6.52 19.11 -5.15
CA VAL A 7 -6.00 17.75 -4.92
C VAL A 7 -5.23 17.26 -6.15
N GLN A 8 -5.77 17.49 -7.34
CA GLN A 8 -5.11 17.11 -8.59
C GLN A 8 -3.77 17.82 -8.79
N LYS A 9 -3.68 19.08 -8.43
CA LYS A 9 -2.45 19.88 -8.55
C LYS A 9 -1.52 19.76 -7.35
N ARG A 10 -1.77 18.83 -6.41
CA ARG A 10 -1.03 18.67 -5.13
C ARG A 10 -0.90 19.98 -4.35
N GLN A 11 -1.90 20.83 -4.43
CA GLN A 11 -1.94 22.08 -3.68
C GLN A 11 -2.32 21.82 -2.23
N ALA A 12 -1.87 22.69 -1.32
CA ALA A 12 -2.22 22.61 0.08
C ALA A 12 -3.74 22.74 0.26
N LEU A 13 -4.30 21.85 1.07
CA LEU A 13 -5.70 21.86 1.48
C LEU A 13 -5.76 22.16 2.97
N SER A 14 -6.69 23.01 3.37
CA SER A 14 -6.98 23.19 4.80
C SER A 14 -7.61 21.93 5.40
N THR A 15 -7.55 21.81 6.73
CA THR A 15 -8.18 20.68 7.44
C THR A 15 -9.67 20.58 7.14
N ASP A 16 -10.36 21.72 7.01
CA ASP A 16 -11.80 21.77 6.72
C ASP A 16 -12.12 21.38 5.28
N GLU A 17 -11.33 21.84 4.30
CA GLU A 17 -11.47 21.44 2.89
C GLU A 17 -11.28 19.92 2.74
N LEU A 18 -10.29 19.38 3.44
CA LEU A 18 -9.95 17.96 3.41
C LEU A 18 -11.00 17.10 4.13
N ARG A 19 -11.60 17.63 5.21
CA ARG A 19 -12.75 17.02 5.89
C ARG A 19 -13.97 16.94 4.97
N LEU A 20 -14.34 18.05 4.32
CA LEU A 20 -15.46 18.10 3.36
C LEU A 20 -15.28 17.09 2.22
N LEU A 21 -14.08 17.02 1.65
CA LEU A 21 -13.76 16.07 0.58
C LEU A 21 -13.87 14.60 1.03
N ARG A 22 -13.49 14.30 2.29
CA ARG A 22 -13.62 12.96 2.87
C ARG A 22 -15.05 12.58 3.18
N GLU A 23 -15.83 13.48 3.77
CA GLU A 23 -17.26 13.27 4.06
C GLU A 23 -18.04 13.01 2.77
N ALA A 24 -17.69 13.72 1.69
CA ALA A 24 -18.25 13.51 0.36
C ALA A 24 -17.68 12.27 -0.37
N LYS A 25 -16.76 11.50 0.23
CA LYS A 25 -16.07 10.34 -0.35
C LYS A 25 -15.37 10.63 -1.70
N LEU A 26 -14.97 11.88 -1.91
CA LEU A 26 -14.34 12.34 -3.16
C LEU A 26 -12.83 12.15 -3.17
N VAL A 27 -12.22 11.94 -2.00
CA VAL A 27 -10.77 11.72 -1.82
C VAL A 27 -10.48 10.56 -0.88
N GLU A 28 -9.31 9.95 -1.04
CA GLU A 28 -8.76 8.90 -0.20
C GLU A 28 -7.30 9.20 0.19
N GLY A 29 -6.74 8.45 1.14
CA GLY A 29 -5.38 8.66 1.66
C GLY A 29 -5.30 9.48 2.96
N ARG A 30 -4.06 9.68 3.45
CA ARG A 30 -3.76 10.45 4.66
C ARG A 30 -2.89 11.65 4.33
N ALA A 31 -3.20 12.79 4.93
CA ALA A 31 -2.42 14.00 4.76
C ALA A 31 -0.94 13.74 5.13
N PRO A 32 0.02 14.28 4.36
CA PRO A 32 -0.16 15.17 3.20
C PRO A 32 -0.52 14.45 1.88
N ASN A 33 -0.45 13.13 1.83
CA ASN A 33 -0.63 12.30 0.63
C ASN A 33 -2.11 11.92 0.41
N ILE A 34 -2.89 12.88 -0.09
CA ILE A 34 -4.31 12.72 -0.45
C ILE A 34 -4.47 12.58 -1.97
N PHE A 35 -5.39 11.72 -2.39
CA PHE A 35 -5.69 11.44 -3.79
C PHE A 35 -7.20 11.47 -4.04
N VAL A 36 -7.59 11.68 -5.30
CA VAL A 36 -8.99 11.59 -5.72
C VAL A 36 -9.48 10.14 -5.61
N SER A 37 -10.70 9.93 -5.11
CA SER A 37 -11.26 8.59 -4.90
C SER A 37 -11.55 7.86 -6.21
N ALA A 38 -11.69 6.54 -6.10
CA ALA A 38 -12.03 5.63 -7.21
C ALA A 38 -13.17 6.08 -8.08
N GLN A 39 -14.27 6.43 -7.41
CA GLN A 39 -15.48 6.83 -8.08
C GLN A 39 -15.17 8.06 -8.91
N VAL A 40 -14.63 9.12 -8.31
CA VAL A 40 -14.33 10.39 -8.97
C VAL A 40 -13.27 10.26 -10.06
N ALA A 41 -12.25 9.43 -9.86
CA ALA A 41 -11.25 9.13 -10.88
C ALA A 41 -11.84 8.42 -12.12
N ALA A 42 -12.90 7.62 -11.95
CA ALA A 42 -13.59 7.00 -13.07
C ALA A 42 -14.37 8.01 -13.94
N TRP A 43 -14.82 9.12 -13.34
CA TRP A 43 -15.54 10.22 -14.01
C TRP A 43 -14.61 11.33 -14.55
N THR A 44 -13.31 11.27 -14.29
CA THR A 44 -12.31 12.25 -14.76
C THR A 44 -11.29 11.57 -15.68
N ASP A 45 -10.54 12.35 -16.46
CA ASP A 45 -9.49 11.82 -17.37
C ASP A 45 -8.22 11.36 -16.62
N ASP A 46 -8.33 11.18 -15.30
CA ASP A 46 -7.23 10.92 -14.37
C ASP A 46 -7.12 9.42 -14.00
N LYS A 47 -7.70 8.53 -14.83
CA LYS A 47 -7.74 7.07 -14.60
C LYS A 47 -6.34 6.46 -14.46
N ALA A 48 -5.39 6.88 -15.30
CA ALA A 48 -4.02 6.39 -15.26
C ALA A 48 -3.29 6.82 -13.96
N ARG A 49 -3.56 8.05 -13.49
CA ARG A 49 -2.96 8.58 -12.26
C ARG A 49 -3.60 7.95 -11.02
N TYR A 50 -4.90 7.66 -11.07
CA TYR A 50 -5.60 6.91 -10.04
C TYR A 50 -5.13 5.45 -9.96
N ILE A 51 -4.93 4.74 -11.07
CA ILE A 51 -4.29 3.41 -11.05
C ILE A 51 -2.85 3.52 -10.52
N ARG A 52 -2.11 4.59 -10.81
CA ARG A 52 -0.76 4.80 -10.24
C ARG A 52 -0.77 5.14 -8.74
N ASN A 53 -1.79 5.84 -8.26
CA ASN A 53 -1.90 6.31 -6.87
C ASN A 53 -2.66 5.34 -5.95
N ARG A 54 -3.56 4.51 -6.49
CA ARG A 54 -4.32 3.47 -5.77
C ARG A 54 -3.86 2.06 -6.13
N GLY A 55 -3.52 1.80 -7.38
CA GLY A 55 -3.42 0.46 -7.99
C GLY A 55 -2.08 -0.28 -7.83
N LEU A 56 -1.38 -0.08 -6.72
CA LEU A 56 -0.39 -1.04 -6.22
C LEU A 56 -0.75 -1.46 -4.78
N ASP A 57 -2.04 -1.40 -4.43
CA ASP A 57 -2.52 -1.04 -3.09
C ASP A 57 -1.92 -1.86 -1.95
N ASP A 58 -2.13 -3.16 -1.91
CA ASP A 58 -1.50 -4.08 -0.96
C ASP A 58 -1.57 -5.51 -1.53
N GLY A 59 -2.62 -5.83 -2.30
CA GLY A 59 -2.78 -7.10 -3.04
C GLY A 59 -1.58 -7.44 -3.93
N TYR A 60 -1.14 -6.50 -4.77
CA TYR A 60 0.05 -6.70 -5.62
C TYR A 60 1.32 -7.02 -4.80
N TYR A 61 1.57 -6.28 -3.72
CA TYR A 61 2.72 -6.55 -2.87
C TYR A 61 2.58 -7.87 -2.10
N ARG A 62 1.36 -8.26 -1.71
CA ARG A 62 1.07 -9.57 -1.12
C ARG A 62 1.40 -10.70 -2.09
N GLU A 63 0.96 -10.58 -3.34
CA GLU A 63 1.26 -11.55 -4.39
C GLU A 63 2.76 -11.69 -4.60
N LEU A 64 3.51 -10.58 -4.69
CA LEU A 64 4.97 -10.62 -4.78
C LEU A 64 5.63 -11.35 -3.61
N ILE A 65 5.18 -11.08 -2.38
CA ILE A 65 5.68 -11.78 -1.18
C ILE A 65 5.34 -13.27 -1.26
N VAL A 66 4.11 -13.61 -1.63
CA VAL A 66 3.65 -15.00 -1.75
C VAL A 66 4.46 -15.75 -2.82
N ASP A 67 4.66 -15.16 -3.98
CA ASP A 67 5.42 -15.76 -5.07
C ASP A 67 6.89 -15.95 -4.71
N TYR A 68 7.49 -14.96 -4.03
CA TYR A 68 8.84 -15.09 -3.49
C TYR A 68 8.91 -16.27 -2.50
N LEU A 69 7.99 -16.35 -1.54
CA LEU A 69 7.98 -17.42 -0.54
C LEU A 69 7.65 -18.79 -1.13
N LYS A 70 6.81 -18.87 -2.17
CA LYS A 70 6.57 -20.11 -2.92
C LYS A 70 7.84 -20.60 -3.62
N ARG A 71 8.63 -19.67 -4.18
CA ARG A 71 9.85 -20.00 -4.93
C ARG A 71 11.06 -20.31 -4.05
N TYR A 72 11.23 -19.57 -2.95
CA TYR A 72 12.43 -19.64 -2.11
C TYR A 72 12.18 -20.23 -0.72
N GLY A 73 10.93 -20.50 -0.35
CA GLY A 73 10.53 -21.18 0.89
C GLY A 73 10.57 -20.32 2.16
N GLN A 74 11.40 -19.26 2.17
CA GLN A 74 11.53 -18.33 3.29
C GLN A 74 12.01 -16.96 2.82
N ALA A 75 11.78 -15.93 3.62
CA ALA A 75 12.34 -14.59 3.42
C ALA A 75 12.70 -13.93 4.75
N SER A 76 13.85 -13.25 4.81
CA SER A 76 14.17 -12.32 5.90
C SER A 76 13.45 -10.99 5.70
N ARG A 77 13.48 -10.11 6.73
CA ARG A 77 13.00 -8.73 6.55
C ARG A 77 13.73 -8.00 5.43
N GLN A 78 15.03 -8.21 5.30
CA GLN A 78 15.87 -7.56 4.30
C GLN A 78 15.49 -8.01 2.88
N ASP A 79 15.18 -9.29 2.69
CA ASP A 79 14.73 -9.82 1.40
C ASP A 79 13.41 -9.17 0.96
N ILE A 80 12.45 -9.01 1.90
CA ILE A 80 11.17 -8.35 1.62
C ILE A 80 11.36 -6.86 1.32
N ASP A 81 12.24 -6.17 2.05
CA ASP A 81 12.54 -4.76 1.78
C ASP A 81 13.19 -4.60 0.39
N ALA A 82 14.17 -5.44 0.05
CA ALA A 82 14.81 -5.43 -1.28
C ALA A 82 13.81 -5.73 -2.41
N LEU A 83 12.83 -6.60 -2.18
CA LEU A 83 11.79 -6.95 -3.14
C LEU A 83 10.81 -5.79 -3.38
N LEU A 84 10.40 -5.08 -2.31
CA LEU A 84 9.29 -4.14 -2.35
C LEU A 84 9.70 -2.69 -2.48
N LEU A 85 10.79 -2.24 -1.83
CA LEU A 85 11.20 -0.82 -1.83
C LEU A 85 11.30 -0.22 -3.24
N PRO A 86 11.91 -0.87 -4.25
CA PRO A 86 12.01 -0.31 -5.60
C PRO A 86 10.68 -0.20 -6.35
N LYS A 87 9.61 -0.80 -5.81
CA LYS A 87 8.27 -0.86 -6.40
C LYS A 87 7.27 0.05 -5.66
N LEU A 88 7.65 0.60 -4.51
CA LEU A 88 6.81 1.51 -3.76
C LEU A 88 6.73 2.87 -4.47
N PRO A 89 5.63 3.62 -4.29
CA PRO A 89 5.51 4.95 -4.86
C PRO A 89 6.59 5.92 -4.35
N ASP A 90 7.20 6.69 -5.25
CA ASP A 90 8.21 7.71 -4.94
C ASP A 90 7.68 8.88 -4.08
N VAL A 91 6.35 8.98 -3.92
CA VAL A 91 5.71 9.97 -3.04
C VAL A 91 5.86 9.61 -1.55
N LEU A 92 6.26 8.38 -1.24
CA LEU A 92 6.49 7.94 0.13
C LEU A 92 7.94 8.19 0.52
N ASP A 93 8.15 8.79 1.69
CA ASP A 93 9.49 8.85 2.29
C ASP A 93 9.94 7.47 2.83
N ALA A 94 11.23 7.31 3.12
CA ALA A 94 11.80 6.05 3.60
C ALA A 94 11.11 5.50 4.87
N THR A 95 10.64 6.38 5.76
CA THR A 95 9.92 5.98 6.98
C THR A 95 8.53 5.46 6.63
N GLN A 96 7.81 6.15 5.74
CA GLN A 96 6.50 5.74 5.25
C GLN A 96 6.56 4.43 4.46
N GLN A 97 7.59 4.25 3.64
CA GLN A 97 7.88 2.99 2.93
C GLN A 97 8.08 1.84 3.91
N GLY A 98 8.96 2.01 4.90
CA GLY A 98 9.21 1.01 5.93
C GLY A 98 7.96 0.67 6.75
N HIS A 99 7.12 1.67 7.06
CA HIS A 99 5.83 1.47 7.72
C HIS A 99 4.85 0.69 6.86
N LYS A 100 4.76 0.97 5.56
CA LYS A 100 3.88 0.26 4.63
C LYS A 100 4.23 -1.23 4.58
N ILE A 101 5.51 -1.57 4.37
CA ILE A 101 5.97 -2.97 4.33
C ILE A 101 5.69 -3.68 5.66
N ARG A 102 5.96 -3.03 6.79
CA ARG A 102 5.67 -3.59 8.12
C ARG A 102 4.17 -3.87 8.29
N ASN A 103 3.32 -2.91 7.95
CA ASN A 103 1.87 -3.03 8.10
C ASN A 103 1.32 -4.14 7.19
N LEU A 104 1.83 -4.24 5.97
CA LEU A 104 1.51 -5.30 5.01
C LEU A 104 1.79 -6.69 5.58
N MET A 105 3.03 -6.93 6.04
CA MET A 105 3.41 -8.21 6.63
C MET A 105 2.59 -8.55 7.88
N GLN A 106 2.30 -7.56 8.72
CA GLN A 106 1.43 -7.76 9.90
C GLN A 106 0.00 -8.09 9.52
N ALA A 107 -0.53 -7.52 8.42
CA ALA A 107 -1.84 -7.89 7.89
C ALA A 107 -1.83 -9.33 7.38
N MET A 108 -0.87 -9.69 6.52
CA MET A 108 -0.72 -11.06 6.00
C MET A 108 -0.56 -12.10 7.12
N ARG A 109 0.17 -11.77 8.19
CA ARG A 109 0.29 -12.64 9.36
C ARG A 109 -1.03 -12.81 10.11
N ARG A 110 -1.76 -11.72 10.34
CA ARG A 110 -3.08 -11.78 11.02
C ARG A 110 -4.11 -12.57 10.22
N GLU A 111 -4.01 -12.50 8.89
CA GLU A 111 -4.85 -13.25 7.97
C GLU A 111 -4.39 -14.70 7.76
N GLY A 112 -3.28 -15.12 8.41
CA GLY A 112 -2.79 -16.50 8.33
C GLY A 112 -2.13 -16.85 6.99
N ILE A 113 -1.76 -15.88 6.16
CA ILE A 113 -1.07 -16.13 4.87
C ILE A 113 0.41 -16.47 5.10
N ILE A 114 1.04 -15.76 6.04
CA ILE A 114 2.44 -15.98 6.41
C ILE A 114 2.57 -16.14 7.92
N TYR A 115 3.61 -16.83 8.35
CA TYR A 115 4.00 -16.86 9.75
C TYR A 115 5.48 -16.52 9.90
N ARG A 116 5.82 -16.10 11.11
CA ARG A 116 7.20 -15.78 11.49
C ARG A 116 7.76 -16.93 12.30
N GLU A 117 8.97 -17.33 11.95
CA GLU A 117 9.79 -18.31 12.66
C GLU A 117 11.08 -17.63 13.14
N GLY A 118 11.60 -18.06 14.31
CA GLY A 118 12.84 -17.54 14.88
C GLY A 118 12.69 -16.32 15.81
N GLY A 119 13.81 -15.94 16.41
CA GLY A 119 13.90 -14.87 17.41
C GLY A 119 13.80 -13.46 16.83
N ARG A 120 14.04 -12.45 17.69
CA ARG A 120 13.93 -11.03 17.28
C ARG A 120 14.86 -10.65 16.12
N SER A 121 16.10 -11.13 16.16
CA SER A 121 17.17 -10.84 15.19
C SER A 121 17.28 -11.85 14.04
N THR A 122 16.69 -13.04 14.17
CA THR A 122 16.80 -14.14 13.19
C THR A 122 15.46 -14.48 12.55
N ALA A 123 14.54 -13.51 12.54
CA ALA A 123 13.19 -13.67 12.03
C ALA A 123 13.20 -14.03 10.54
N ILE A 124 12.65 -15.19 10.23
CA ILE A 124 12.30 -15.58 8.86
C ILE A 124 10.79 -15.68 8.71
N TRP A 125 10.30 -15.33 7.53
CA TRP A 125 8.92 -15.43 7.14
C TRP A 125 8.73 -16.62 6.22
N ARG A 126 7.64 -17.34 6.41
CA ARG A 126 7.25 -18.49 5.59
C ARG A 126 5.75 -18.42 5.30
N LEU A 127 5.31 -19.10 4.25
CA LEU A 127 3.88 -19.29 3.98
C LEU A 127 3.30 -20.22 5.04
N ALA A 128 2.17 -19.85 5.63
CA ALA A 128 1.42 -20.79 6.45
C ALA A 128 0.90 -21.92 5.55
N MET A 129 1.09 -23.18 5.94
CA MET A 129 0.49 -24.28 5.21
C MET A 129 -1.03 -24.22 5.36
N GLY A 130 -1.75 -23.99 4.25
CA GLY A 130 -3.20 -24.16 4.17
C GLY A 130 -4.00 -22.98 3.63
N GLN A 131 -3.82 -22.61 2.36
CA GLN A 131 -4.95 -22.32 1.45
C GLN A 131 -4.43 -22.14 0.00
N PRO A 132 -5.02 -22.84 -0.99
CA PRO A 132 -4.89 -22.41 -2.38
C PRO A 132 -5.69 -21.11 -2.55
N LEU A 133 -5.05 -20.07 -3.07
CA LEU A 133 -5.72 -18.89 -3.61
C LEU A 133 -6.74 -19.38 -4.65
N SER A 134 -8.02 -19.27 -4.32
CA SER A 134 -9.15 -19.53 -5.21
C SER A 134 -9.67 -18.22 -5.76
#